data_AF-A0A410DBK8-F1
#
_entry.id   AF-A0A410DBK8-F1
#
_cell.length_a   1.000
_cell.length_b   1.000
_cell.length_c   1.000
_cell.angle_alpha   90.00
_cell.angle_beta   90.00
_cell.angle_gamma   90.00
#
_symmetry.space_group_name_H-M   'P 1'
#
loop_
_entity.id
_entity.type
_entity.pdbx_description
1 polymer ?
#
loop_
_entity_poly.entity_id
_entity_poly.type
_entity_poly.pdbx_seq_one_letter_code
_entity_poly.pdbx_strand_id
1 'polypeptide(L)'
;MSNIYYSIKNGVTNLIKWFPVIWTDRDYDNAYLYKLLWKKLQNMANMQRREGHSTNSEEIAEQIEYAANLAHRLWKNNYLEETLNKYDYYTKYPAIDANEIMHVADQPNKDGNYDVTQSINTIQLKLFRQCGTEADDLFEEEHKQLFDYLKRYSESWWD
;
A
#
# COMPACT_ATOMS: atom_id res chain seq x y z
N MET A 1 -23.67 11.10 34.95
CA MET A 1 -23.86 9.73 34.42
C MET A 1 -23.83 9.65 32.89
N SER A 2 -24.20 10.69 32.13
CA SER A 2 -24.16 10.64 30.65
C SER A 2 -22.75 10.41 30.08
N ASN A 3 -21.73 11.06 30.65
CA ASN A 3 -20.37 11.05 30.08
C ASN A 3 -19.70 9.64 30.07
N ILE A 4 -19.93 8.84 31.11
CA ILE A 4 -19.41 7.45 31.18
C ILE A 4 -20.09 6.54 30.15
N TYR A 5 -21.41 6.67 29.99
CA TYR A 5 -22.15 5.88 29.01
C TYR A 5 -21.72 6.21 27.57
N TYR A 6 -21.57 7.50 27.24
CA TYR A 6 -21.06 7.92 25.93
C TYR A 6 -19.64 7.40 25.67
N SER A 7 -18.75 7.49 26.65
CA SER A 7 -17.38 6.99 26.54
C SER A 7 -17.31 5.48 26.32
N ILE A 8 -18.10 4.69 27.06
CA ILE A 8 -18.18 3.23 26.88
C ILE A 8 -18.74 2.88 25.50
N LYS A 9 -19.83 3.55 25.10
CA LYS A 9 -20.45 3.32 23.78
C LYS A 9 -19.47 3.62 22.64
N ASN A 10 -18.74 4.73 22.72
CA ASN A 10 -17.74 5.11 21.70
C ASN A 10 -16.55 4.16 21.70
N GLY A 11 -16.10 3.71 22.88
CA GLY A 11 -15.05 2.71 23.03
C GLY A 11 -15.40 1.38 22.35
N VAL A 12 -16.58 0.82 22.67
CA VAL A 12 -17.07 -0.43 22.06
C VAL A 12 -17.27 -0.28 20.55
N THR A 13 -17.85 0.83 20.10
CA THR A 13 -18.01 1.11 18.66
C THR A 13 -16.66 1.16 17.95
N ASN A 14 -15.64 1.77 18.58
CA ASN A 14 -14.29 1.79 18.02
C ASN A 14 -13.67 0.39 17.96
N LEU A 15 -13.83 -0.44 19.00
CA LEU A 15 -13.35 -1.82 18.99
C LEU A 15 -13.95 -2.61 17.82
N ILE A 16 -15.28 -2.55 17.63
CA ILE A 16 -15.96 -3.22 16.51
C ILE A 16 -15.45 -2.68 15.17
N LYS A 17 -15.28 -1.35 15.05
CA LYS A 17 -14.80 -0.70 13.81
C LYS A 17 -13.38 -1.13 13.43
N TRP A 18 -12.50 -1.32 14.42
CA TRP A 18 -11.10 -1.68 14.20
C TRP A 18 -10.86 -3.18 14.17
N PHE A 19 -11.75 -3.99 14.76
CA PHE A 19 -11.59 -5.44 14.87
C PHE A 19 -11.20 -6.12 13.55
N PRO A 20 -11.86 -5.88 12.40
CA PRO A 20 -11.49 -6.56 11.16
C PRO A 20 -10.09 -6.19 10.64
N VAL A 21 -9.61 -4.97 10.93
CA VAL A 21 -8.29 -4.52 10.48
C VAL A 21 -7.21 -5.11 11.36
N ILE A 22 -7.38 -5.04 12.68
CA ILE A 22 -6.42 -5.58 13.67
C ILE A 22 -6.36 -7.11 13.58
N TRP A 23 -7.49 -7.80 13.39
CA TRP A 23 -7.52 -9.26 13.31
C TRP A 23 -6.64 -9.82 12.20
N THR A 24 -6.54 -9.10 11.09
CA THR A 24 -5.75 -9.51 9.93
C THR A 24 -4.31 -9.01 9.96
N ASP A 25 -3.95 -8.19 10.94
CA ASP A 25 -2.64 -7.53 11.01
C ASP A 25 -1.48 -8.54 11.06
N ARG A 26 -0.33 -8.14 10.50
CA ARG A 26 0.88 -8.97 10.42
C ARG A 26 2.09 -8.10 10.71
N ASP A 27 2.77 -8.39 11.83
CA ASP A 27 3.91 -7.59 12.30
C ASP A 27 5.12 -7.60 11.34
N TYR A 28 5.24 -8.61 10.47
CA TYR A 28 6.38 -8.79 9.57
C TYR A 28 6.18 -8.16 8.18
N ASP A 29 5.01 -7.60 7.89
CA ASP A 29 4.65 -7.10 6.56
C ASP A 29 4.26 -5.61 6.62
N ASN A 30 5.09 -4.77 6.01
CA ASN A 30 4.91 -3.32 5.99
C ASN A 30 3.61 -2.87 5.29
N ALA A 31 3.01 -3.70 4.43
CA ALA A 31 1.74 -3.39 3.79
C ALA A 31 0.62 -3.14 4.82
N TYR A 32 0.67 -3.80 5.98
CA TYR A 32 -0.33 -3.63 7.02
C TYR A 32 -0.20 -2.29 7.78
N LEU A 33 0.98 -1.67 7.79
CA LEU A 33 1.13 -0.29 8.27
C LEU A 33 0.28 0.67 7.44
N TYR A 34 0.34 0.55 6.11
CA TYR A 34 -0.45 1.39 5.20
C TYR A 34 -1.94 1.09 5.31
N LYS A 35 -2.33 -0.18 5.55
CA LYS A 35 -3.72 -0.55 5.85
C LYS A 35 -4.26 0.17 7.09
N LEU A 36 -3.48 0.22 8.17
CA LEU A 36 -3.84 0.92 9.41
C LEU A 36 -3.99 2.42 9.16
N LEU A 37 -3.02 3.02 8.47
CA LEU A 37 -3.05 4.44 8.09
C LEU A 37 -4.28 4.76 7.23
N TRP A 38 -4.52 4.00 6.16
CA TRP A 38 -5.69 4.13 5.31
C TRP A 38 -6.99 4.09 6.13
N LYS A 39 -7.14 3.08 7.01
CA LYS A 39 -8.35 2.97 7.83
C LYS A 39 -8.51 4.16 8.76
N LYS A 40 -7.43 4.64 9.38
CA LYS A 40 -7.46 5.81 10.28
C LYS A 40 -7.88 7.06 9.52
N LEU A 41 -7.23 7.35 8.40
CA LEU A 41 -7.48 8.54 7.58
C LEU A 41 -8.90 8.51 6.99
N GLN A 42 -9.36 7.38 6.43
CA GLN A 42 -10.73 7.23 5.96
C GLN A 42 -11.76 7.54 7.07
N ASN A 43 -11.52 7.03 8.29
CA ASN A 43 -12.40 7.31 9.41
C ASN A 43 -12.40 8.80 9.81
N MET A 44 -11.25 9.47 9.70
CA MET A 44 -11.11 10.90 10.00
C MET A 44 -11.83 11.76 8.94
N ALA A 45 -11.64 11.47 7.65
CA ALA A 45 -12.35 12.16 6.56
C ALA A 45 -13.87 12.02 6.71
N ASN A 46 -14.35 10.79 6.97
CA ASN A 46 -15.78 10.53 7.20
C ASN A 46 -16.33 11.26 8.43
N MET A 47 -15.51 11.40 9.48
CA MET A 47 -15.91 12.16 10.67
C MET A 47 -16.03 13.65 10.34
N GLN A 48 -15.04 14.23 9.65
CA GLN A 48 -15.08 15.63 9.23
C GLN A 48 -16.31 15.93 8.36
N ARG A 49 -16.66 15.05 7.42
CA ARG A 49 -17.88 15.22 6.60
C ARG A 49 -19.19 15.14 7.39
N ARG A 50 -19.25 14.25 8.37
CA ARG A 50 -20.51 13.96 9.09
C ARG A 50 -20.73 14.86 10.30
N GLU A 51 -19.66 15.13 11.02
CA GLU A 51 -19.65 15.72 12.36
C GLU A 51 -18.71 16.94 12.45
N GLY A 52 -18.05 17.32 11.35
CA GLY A 52 -17.20 18.50 11.32
C GLY A 52 -18.00 19.76 11.63
N HIS A 53 -17.45 20.59 12.52
CA HIS A 53 -18.06 21.84 12.97
C HIS A 53 -17.35 23.08 12.40
N SER A 54 -16.21 22.90 11.74
CA SER A 54 -15.45 23.97 11.11
C SER A 54 -16.04 24.34 9.76
N THR A 55 -15.93 25.61 9.34
CA THR A 55 -16.45 26.09 8.05
C THR A 55 -15.75 25.46 6.84
N ASN A 56 -14.56 24.89 7.05
CA ASN A 56 -13.72 24.19 6.07
C ASN A 56 -13.73 22.65 6.26
N SER A 57 -14.67 22.09 7.03
CA SER A 57 -14.68 20.64 7.32
C SER A 57 -14.68 19.75 6.07
N GLU A 58 -15.36 20.17 5.00
CA GLU A 58 -15.37 19.42 3.73
C GLU A 58 -13.99 19.46 3.04
N GLU A 59 -13.35 20.62 2.98
CA GLU A 59 -11.99 20.76 2.42
C GLU A 59 -10.98 19.93 3.22
N ILE A 60 -11.07 19.96 4.55
CA ILE A 60 -10.23 19.12 5.42
C ILE A 60 -10.49 17.64 5.12
N ALA A 61 -11.76 17.23 4.96
CA ALA A 61 -12.09 15.85 4.62
C ALA A 61 -11.49 15.42 3.27
N GLU A 62 -11.52 16.28 2.26
CA GLU A 62 -10.88 16.03 0.96
C GLU A 62 -9.35 15.88 1.09
N GLN A 63 -8.69 16.71 1.89
CA GLN A 63 -7.26 16.59 2.17
C GLN A 63 -6.93 15.26 2.86
N ILE A 64 -7.70 14.88 3.88
CA ILE A 64 -7.51 13.62 4.59
C ILE A 64 -7.77 12.43 3.66
N GLU A 65 -8.80 12.51 2.80
CA GLU A 65 -9.13 11.47 1.84
C GLU A 65 -8.02 11.30 0.78
N TYR A 66 -7.40 12.39 0.33
CA TYR A 66 -6.24 12.32 -0.55
C TYR A 66 -5.10 11.50 0.10
N ALA A 67 -4.77 11.77 1.36
CA ALA A 67 -3.79 10.98 2.10
C ALA A 67 -4.25 9.52 2.30
N ALA A 68 -5.55 9.29 2.55
CA ALA A 68 -6.11 7.94 2.65
C ALA A 68 -5.92 7.16 1.33
N ASN A 69 -6.14 7.80 0.18
CA ASN A 69 -5.99 7.16 -1.12
C ASN A 69 -4.55 6.76 -1.42
N LEU A 70 -3.56 7.60 -1.06
CA LEU A 70 -2.15 7.23 -1.15
C LEU A 70 -1.82 6.02 -0.27
N ALA A 71 -2.27 6.02 1.00
CA ALA A 71 -2.09 4.87 1.89
C ALA A 71 -2.80 3.61 1.35
N HIS A 72 -3.95 3.75 0.70
CA HIS A 72 -4.65 2.64 0.06
C HIS A 72 -3.84 2.07 -1.11
N ARG A 73 -3.25 2.93 -1.95
CA ARG A 73 -2.38 2.46 -3.05
C ARG A 73 -1.18 1.70 -2.51
N LEU A 74 -0.47 2.24 -1.53
CA LEU A 74 0.68 1.56 -0.90
C LEU A 74 0.30 0.22 -0.24
N TRP A 75 -0.93 0.06 0.22
CA TRP A 75 -1.42 -1.21 0.78
C TRP A 75 -1.89 -2.22 -0.28
N LYS A 76 -2.62 -1.78 -1.30
CA LYS A 76 -3.37 -2.67 -2.21
C LYS A 76 -2.79 -2.80 -3.60
N ASN A 77 -2.06 -1.81 -4.08
CA ASN A 77 -1.54 -1.86 -5.44
C ASN A 77 -0.36 -2.81 -5.53
N ASN A 78 -0.40 -3.62 -6.57
CA ASN A 78 0.77 -4.32 -7.06
C ASN A 78 1.39 -3.46 -8.16
N TYR A 79 2.33 -2.59 -7.78
CA TYR A 79 3.00 -1.67 -8.71
C TYR A 79 3.71 -2.40 -9.84
N LEU A 80 4.25 -3.60 -9.57
CA LEU A 80 4.87 -4.43 -10.60
C LEU A 80 3.84 -4.92 -11.62
N GLU A 81 2.67 -5.38 -11.17
CA GLU A 81 1.60 -5.77 -12.08
C GLU A 81 1.08 -4.58 -12.90
N GLU A 82 0.99 -3.39 -12.31
CA GLU A 82 0.63 -2.14 -13.01
C GLU A 82 1.63 -1.84 -14.14
N THR A 83 2.94 -1.91 -13.87
CA THR A 83 3.98 -1.64 -14.87
C THR A 83 4.06 -2.75 -15.92
N LEU A 84 3.94 -4.03 -15.55
CA LEU A 84 3.90 -5.14 -16.49
C LEU A 84 2.73 -5.00 -17.49
N ASN A 85 1.55 -4.59 -17.00
CA ASN A 85 0.39 -4.32 -17.83
C ASN A 85 0.59 -3.08 -18.72
N LYS A 86 1.17 -1.99 -18.19
CA LYS A 86 1.54 -0.79 -18.97
C LYS A 86 2.41 -1.14 -20.19
N TYR A 87 3.32 -2.09 -20.03
CA TYR A 87 4.22 -2.51 -21.11
C TYR A 87 3.69 -3.67 -21.95
N ASP A 88 2.44 -4.11 -21.74
CA ASP A 88 1.83 -5.25 -22.43
C ASP A 88 2.71 -6.52 -22.34
N TYR A 89 3.32 -6.72 -21.16
CA TYR A 89 4.36 -7.71 -20.96
C TYR A 89 3.85 -9.13 -21.26
N TYR A 90 2.69 -9.48 -20.71
CA TYR A 90 2.11 -10.82 -20.86
C TYR A 90 1.66 -11.14 -22.30
N THR A 91 1.30 -10.13 -23.09
CA THR A 91 0.99 -10.32 -24.52
C THR A 91 2.27 -10.55 -25.33
N LYS A 92 3.36 -9.83 -25.01
CA LYS A 92 4.66 -9.97 -25.66
C LYS A 92 5.36 -11.28 -25.30
N TYR A 93 5.17 -11.74 -24.06
CA TYR A 93 5.79 -12.92 -23.48
C TYR A 93 4.75 -13.78 -22.75
N PRO A 94 3.92 -14.53 -23.49
CA PRO A 94 2.80 -15.29 -22.92
C PRO A 94 3.22 -16.58 -22.20
N ALA A 95 4.51 -16.95 -22.22
CA ALA A 95 5.00 -18.17 -21.59
C ALA A 95 5.11 -18.01 -20.06
N ILE A 96 4.45 -18.91 -19.32
CA ILE A 96 4.24 -18.86 -17.86
C ILE A 96 5.22 -19.77 -17.11
N ASP A 97 6.10 -20.50 -17.79
CA ASP A 97 7.05 -21.33 -17.04
C ASP A 97 8.17 -20.44 -16.48
N ALA A 98 8.13 -20.19 -15.17
CA ALA A 98 9.22 -19.50 -14.46
C ALA A 98 10.57 -20.20 -14.69
N ASN A 99 10.57 -21.51 -14.98
CA ASN A 99 11.75 -22.28 -15.35
C ASN A 99 12.31 -21.91 -16.74
N GLU A 100 11.49 -21.33 -17.62
CA GLU A 100 11.92 -20.75 -18.91
C GLU A 100 12.47 -19.32 -18.78
N ILE A 101 12.39 -18.69 -17.60
CA ILE A 101 12.92 -17.33 -17.33
C ILE A 101 14.18 -17.40 -16.44
N MET A 102 14.16 -18.28 -15.45
CA MET A 102 15.24 -18.52 -14.51
C MET A 102 15.41 -20.02 -14.34
N HIS A 103 16.54 -20.55 -14.78
CA HIS A 103 16.89 -21.92 -14.49
C HIS A 103 17.61 -21.94 -13.14
N VAL A 104 16.91 -22.36 -12.09
CA VAL A 104 17.55 -22.62 -10.80
C VAL A 104 18.27 -23.95 -10.94
N ALA A 105 19.55 -24.00 -10.57
CA ALA A 105 20.34 -25.23 -10.57
C ALA A 105 19.70 -26.25 -9.62
N ASP A 106 19.69 -27.52 -10.00
CA ASP A 106 19.11 -28.59 -9.17
C ASP A 106 19.91 -28.84 -7.87
N GLN A 107 21.13 -28.32 -7.79
CA GLN A 107 22.07 -28.53 -6.70
C GLN A 107 22.62 -27.17 -6.24
N PRO A 108 22.77 -26.95 -4.91
CA PRO A 108 23.46 -25.77 -4.41
C PRO A 108 24.95 -25.82 -4.74
N ASN A 109 25.54 -24.65 -4.94
CA ASN A 109 26.98 -24.46 -5.10
C ASN A 109 27.73 -24.76 -3.79
N LYS A 110 29.06 -24.71 -3.84
CA LYS A 110 29.97 -24.99 -2.71
C LYS A 110 29.71 -24.14 -1.46
N ASP A 111 29.04 -23.00 -1.61
CA ASP A 111 28.71 -22.07 -0.54
C ASP A 111 27.27 -22.28 0.00
N GLY A 112 26.55 -23.29 -0.50
CA GLY A 112 25.19 -23.63 -0.10
C GLY A 112 24.09 -22.84 -0.81
N ASN A 113 24.43 -22.04 -1.82
CA ASN A 113 23.47 -21.22 -2.57
C ASN A 113 23.06 -21.89 -3.87
N TYR A 114 21.81 -21.75 -4.30
CA TYR A 114 21.36 -22.23 -5.61
C TYR A 114 21.76 -21.24 -6.70
N ASP A 115 22.55 -21.69 -7.67
CA ASP A 115 22.90 -20.86 -8.83
C ASP A 115 21.68 -20.69 -9.73
N VAL A 116 21.43 -19.47 -10.17
CA VAL A 116 20.34 -19.17 -11.10
C VAL A 116 20.94 -18.80 -12.45
N THR A 117 20.82 -19.67 -13.45
CA THR A 117 21.19 -19.38 -14.83
C THR A 117 20.01 -18.68 -15.53
N GLN A 118 20.25 -17.44 -15.98
CA GLN A 118 19.25 -16.67 -16.73
C GLN A 118 18.85 -17.39 -18.02
N SER A 119 17.56 -17.38 -18.32
CA SER A 119 17.11 -17.84 -19.61
C SER A 119 17.56 -16.93 -20.76
N ILE A 120 17.50 -17.49 -21.95
CA ILE A 120 18.17 -17.08 -23.18
C ILE A 120 17.60 -15.75 -23.74
N ASN A 121 16.49 -15.23 -23.20
CA ASN A 121 15.82 -14.01 -23.69
C ASN A 121 16.21 -12.75 -22.90
N THR A 122 17.38 -12.20 -23.25
CA THR A 122 17.91 -10.95 -22.67
C THR A 122 16.98 -9.75 -22.82
N ILE A 123 16.13 -9.72 -23.86
CA ILE A 123 15.17 -8.63 -24.10
C ILE A 123 14.00 -8.71 -23.11
N GLN A 124 13.42 -9.90 -22.93
CA GLN A 124 12.35 -10.14 -21.94
C GLN A 124 12.82 -9.79 -20.52
N LEU A 125 14.03 -10.25 -20.16
CA LEU A 125 14.61 -9.96 -18.84
C LEU A 125 14.86 -8.45 -18.65
N LYS A 126 15.38 -7.76 -19.68
CA LYS A 126 15.59 -6.32 -19.63
C LYS A 126 14.27 -5.57 -19.43
N LEU A 127 13.20 -5.99 -20.10
CA LEU A 127 11.88 -5.40 -19.91
C LEU A 127 11.32 -5.67 -18.52
N PHE A 128 11.42 -6.91 -18.02
CA PHE A 128 10.96 -7.26 -16.68
C PHE A 128 11.67 -6.43 -15.60
N ARG A 129 13.00 -6.29 -15.71
CA ARG A 129 13.80 -5.44 -14.83
C ARG A 129 13.37 -3.97 -14.90
N GLN A 130 13.13 -3.45 -16.11
CA GLN A 130 12.61 -2.10 -16.30
C GLN A 130 11.25 -1.92 -15.60
N CYS A 131 10.34 -2.89 -15.72
CA CYS A 131 9.05 -2.86 -15.03
C CYS A 131 9.21 -2.86 -13.50
N GLY A 132 10.15 -3.66 -12.98
CA GLY A 132 10.50 -3.68 -11.56
C GLY A 132 11.05 -2.34 -11.07
N THR A 133 12.04 -1.76 -11.76
CA THR A 133 12.58 -0.44 -11.41
C THR A 133 11.50 0.64 -11.43
N GLU A 134 10.66 0.67 -12.47
CA GLU A 134 9.57 1.67 -12.52
C GLU A 134 8.53 1.45 -11.41
N ALA A 135 8.25 0.20 -11.05
CA ALA A 135 7.34 -0.11 -9.95
C ALA A 135 7.89 0.37 -8.59
N ASP A 136 9.19 0.16 -8.36
CA ASP A 136 9.88 0.64 -7.16
C ASP A 136 9.89 2.18 -7.12
N ASP A 137 10.18 2.84 -8.24
CA ASP A 137 10.18 4.31 -8.35
C ASP A 137 8.78 4.89 -8.05
N LEU A 138 7.72 4.28 -8.58
CA LEU A 138 6.33 4.68 -8.30
C LEU A 138 5.96 4.49 -6.83
N PHE A 139 6.35 3.36 -6.23
CA PHE A 139 6.13 3.13 -4.81
C PHE A 139 6.83 4.20 -3.96
N GLU A 140 8.11 4.48 -4.23
CA GLU A 140 8.88 5.48 -3.49
C GLU A 140 8.32 6.90 -3.65
N GLU A 141 7.86 7.27 -4.84
CA GLU A 141 7.22 8.56 -5.09
C GLU A 141 5.95 8.72 -4.25
N GLU A 142 5.04 7.74 -4.29
CA GLU A 142 3.78 7.81 -3.55
C GLU A 142 3.98 7.69 -2.04
N HIS A 143 4.94 6.86 -1.61
CA HIS A 143 5.34 6.76 -0.22
C HIS A 143 5.83 8.12 0.29
N LYS A 144 6.75 8.77 -0.44
CA LYS A 144 7.23 10.11 -0.10
C LYS A 144 6.09 11.12 -0.09
N GLN A 145 5.21 11.08 -1.09
CA GLN A 145 4.08 11.99 -1.20
C GLN A 145 3.13 11.87 -0.01
N LEU A 146 2.80 10.64 0.43
CA LEU A 146 1.97 10.41 1.61
C LEU A 146 2.58 11.06 2.84
N PHE A 147 3.83 10.77 3.14
CA PHE A 147 4.46 11.25 4.38
C PHE A 147 4.73 12.76 4.36
N ASP A 148 5.09 13.34 3.20
CA ASP A 148 5.19 14.79 3.05
C ASP A 148 3.83 15.48 3.27
N TYR A 149 2.74 14.88 2.77
CA TYR A 149 1.40 15.41 2.93
C TYR A 149 0.94 15.33 4.40
N LEU A 150 1.14 14.19 5.05
CA LEU A 150 0.84 14.01 6.48
C LEU A 150 1.62 14.99 7.34
N LYS A 151 2.92 15.16 7.08
CA LYS A 151 3.77 16.13 7.77
C LYS A 151 3.25 17.56 7.63
N ARG A 152 2.75 17.92 6.45
CA ARG A 152 2.28 19.28 6.18
C ARG A 152 0.94 19.61 6.83
N TYR A 153 -0.02 18.67 6.80
CA TYR A 153 -1.42 19.01 7.08
C TYR A 153 -2.00 18.35 8.33
N SER A 154 -1.40 17.29 8.87
CA SER A 154 -2.06 16.47 9.90
C SER A 154 -2.41 17.19 11.20
N GLU A 155 -1.64 18.22 11.57
CA GLU A 155 -1.94 19.08 12.72
C GLU A 155 -3.08 20.05 12.41
N SER A 156 -3.04 20.70 11.25
CA SER A 156 -4.05 21.70 10.83
C SER A 156 -5.44 21.14 10.57
N TRP A 157 -5.61 19.81 10.47
CA TRP A 157 -6.92 19.19 10.28
C TRP A 157 -7.87 19.33 11.48
N TRP A 158 -7.37 19.89 12.59
CA TRP A 158 -8.10 20.02 13.85
C TRP A 158 -8.21 21.47 14.33
N ASP A 159 -7.63 22.41 13.59
CA ASP A 159 -7.73 23.85 13.83
C ASP A 159 -9.01 24.43 13.21
#